data_AF-A0A383CZ36-F1
#
_entry.id   AF-A0A383CZ36-F1
#
_cell.length_a   1.000
_cell.length_b   1.000
_cell.length_c   1.000
_cell.angle_alpha   90.00
_cell.angle_beta   90.00
_cell.angle_gamma   90.00
#
_symmetry.space_group_name_H-M   'P 1'
#
loop_
_entity.id
_entity.type
_entity.pdbx_description
1 polymer ?
#
loop_
_entity_poly.entity_id
_entity_poly.type
_entity_poly.pdbx_seq_one_letter_code
_entity_poly.pdbx_strand_id
1 'polypeptide(L)' 'MASKKVQERMERWLAKADSHPLSKREADLVLLLANDTGAWERYGQFYEGWTLEEVAELLEAVKAAG' A
#
# COMPACT_ATOMS: atom_id res chain seq x y z
N MET A 1 -15.32 2.57 -5.37
CA MET A 1 -14.93 3.82 -4.68
C MET A 1 -13.87 3.42 -3.69
N ALA A 2 -12.66 3.99 -3.75
CA ALA A 2 -11.61 3.61 -2.81
C ALA A 2 -12.11 3.81 -1.37
N SER A 3 -11.95 2.79 -0.54
CA SER A 3 -12.32 2.86 0.88
C SER A 3 -11.67 4.09 1.53
N LYS A 4 -12.37 4.78 2.44
CA LYS A 4 -11.87 6.00 3.11
C LYS A 4 -10.45 5.80 3.70
N LYS A 5 -10.20 4.60 4.19
CA LYS A 5 -8.91 4.12 4.70
C LYS A 5 -7.77 4.15 3.66
N VAL A 6 -8.06 3.80 2.40
CA VAL A 6 -7.12 3.85 1.27
C VAL A 6 -6.78 5.30 0.94
N GLN A 7 -7.79 6.18 0.91
CA GLN A 7 -7.59 7.61 0.68
C GLN A 7 -6.69 8.24 1.75
N GLU A 8 -7.00 8.04 3.04
CA GLU A 8 -6.19 8.56 4.15
C GLU A 8 -4.75 8.04 4.11
N ARG A 9 -4.55 6.78 3.70
CA ARG A 9 -3.21 6.19 3.51
C ARG A 9 -2.44 6.86 2.38
N MET A 10 -3.09 7.05 1.23
CA MET A 10 -2.50 7.73 0.07
C MET A 10 -2.14 9.17 0.39
N GLU A 11 -3.02 9.93 1.03
CA GLU A 11 -2.74 11.31 1.46
C GLU A 11 -1.50 11.36 2.37
N ARG A 12 -1.37 10.42 3.31
CA ARG A 12 -0.21 10.34 4.19
C ARG A 12 1.09 10.03 3.44
N TRP A 13 1.05 9.17 2.42
CA TRP A 13 2.21 8.85 1.60
C TRP A 13 2.62 10.00 0.69
N LEU A 14 1.65 10.66 0.05
CA LEU A 14 1.86 11.83 -0.81
C LEU A 14 2.37 13.04 -0.02
N ALA A 15 1.88 13.25 1.21
CA ALA A 15 2.36 14.33 2.08
C ALA A 15 3.81 14.12 2.57
N LYS A 16 4.37 12.90 2.42
CA LYS A 16 5.75 12.57 2.80
C LYS A 16 6.60 12.18 1.59
N ALA A 17 6.49 12.97 0.51
CA ALA A 17 7.17 12.74 -0.76
C ALA A 17 8.69 12.53 -0.64
N ASP A 18 9.36 13.16 0.34
CA ASP A 18 10.81 13.01 0.56
C ASP A 18 11.25 11.69 1.21
N SER A 19 10.32 10.88 1.74
CA SER A 19 10.69 9.74 2.59
C SER A 19 10.73 8.39 1.88
N HIS A 20 9.81 8.14 0.94
CA HIS A 20 9.72 6.88 0.19
C HIS A 20 9.03 7.11 -1.16
N PRO A 21 9.69 6.78 -2.29
CA PRO A 21 9.06 6.84 -3.61
C PRO A 21 7.82 5.94 -3.68
N LEU A 22 6.78 6.40 -4.39
CA LEU A 22 5.58 5.60 -4.66
C LEU A 22 5.92 4.28 -5.37
N SER A 23 6.95 4.28 -6.23
CA SER A 23 7.43 3.06 -6.89
C SER A 23 7.89 1.96 -5.94
N LYS A 24 8.48 2.32 -4.78
CA LYS A 24 8.80 1.32 -3.74
C LYS A 24 7.55 0.80 -3.05
N ARG A 25 6.57 1.67 -2.79
CA ARG A 25 5.29 1.28 -2.18
C ARG A 25 4.51 0.32 -3.09
N GLU A 26 4.52 0.58 -4.38
CA GLU A 26 3.91 -0.30 -5.38
C GLU A 26 4.53 -1.70 -5.32
N ALA A 27 5.86 -1.79 -5.37
CA ALA A 27 6.57 -3.07 -5.29
C ALA A 27 6.27 -3.84 -3.99
N ASP A 28 6.26 -3.16 -2.85
CA ASP A 28 5.94 -3.77 -1.55
C ASP A 28 4.50 -4.31 -1.53
N LEU A 29 3.53 -3.56 -2.07
CA LEU A 29 2.13 -3.97 -2.15
C LEU A 29 1.93 -5.17 -3.07
N VAL A 30 2.63 -5.23 -4.20
CA VAL A 30 2.60 -6.38 -5.11
C VAL A 30 3.08 -7.65 -4.40
N LEU A 31 4.15 -7.55 -3.60
CA LEU A 31 4.66 -8.69 -2.83
C LEU A 31 3.66 -9.16 -1.74
N LEU A 32 3.01 -8.21 -1.06
CA LEU A 32 1.98 -8.53 -0.08
C LEU A 32 0.78 -9.26 -0.71
N LEU A 33 0.33 -8.81 -1.89
CA LEU A 33 -0.74 -9.46 -2.64
C LEU A 33 -0.34 -10.82 -3.20
N ALA A 34 0.95 -11.01 -3.51
CA ALA A 34 1.52 -12.30 -3.87
C ALA A 34 1.65 -13.27 -2.67
N ASN A 35 1.21 -12.83 -1.48
CA ASN A 35 1.31 -13.57 -0.22
C ASN A 35 2.76 -13.95 0.14
N ASP A 36 3.72 -13.11 -0.25
CA ASP A 36 5.14 -13.32 0.07
C ASP A 36 5.37 -13.23 1.58
N THR A 37 5.86 -14.31 2.17
CA THR A 37 6.06 -14.42 3.62
C THR A 37 7.04 -13.37 4.13
N GLY A 38 8.10 -13.05 3.38
CA GLY A 38 9.09 -12.05 3.78
C GLY A 38 8.52 -10.63 3.77
N ALA A 39 7.67 -10.31 2.80
CA ALA A 39 6.94 -9.04 2.75
C ALA A 39 5.94 -8.93 3.91
N TRP A 40 5.22 -10.01 4.23
CA TRP A 40 4.33 -10.05 5.39
C TRP A 40 5.07 -9.89 6.73
N GLU A 41 6.25 -10.50 6.89
CA GLU A 41 7.07 -10.32 8.10
C GLU A 41 7.55 -8.87 8.28
N ARG A 42 7.91 -8.18 7.19
CA ARG A 42 8.45 -6.82 7.24
C ARG A 42 7.38 -5.75 7.31
N TYR A 43 6.32 -5.92 6.52
CA TYR A 43 5.33 -4.88 6.25
C TYR A 43 3.92 -5.24 6.70
N GLY A 44 3.64 -6.51 6.99
CA GLY A 44 2.31 -7.00 7.35
C GLY A 44 1.69 -6.27 8.53
N GLN A 45 2.50 -5.87 9.51
CA GLN A 45 2.05 -5.05 10.66
C GLN A 45 1.35 -3.73 10.25
N PHE A 46 1.68 -3.16 9.08
CA PHE A 46 1.05 -1.92 8.61
C PHE A 46 -0.32 -2.14 7.97
N TYR A 47 -0.64 -3.40 7.64
CA TYR A 47 -1.87 -3.85 7.01
C TYR A 47 -2.68 -4.77 7.94
N GLU A 48 -2.38 -4.76 9.23
CA GLU A 48 -3.20 -5.46 10.22
C GLU A 48 -4.63 -4.90 10.19
N GLY A 49 -5.62 -5.80 10.08
CA GLY A 49 -7.03 -5.41 9.90
C GLY A 49 -7.37 -4.84 8.52
N TRP A 50 -6.51 -5.03 7.52
CA TRP A 50 -6.83 -4.79 6.12
C TRP A 50 -7.19 -6.09 5.42
N THR A 51 -8.16 -6.04 4.50
CA THR A 51 -8.42 -7.15 3.58
C THR A 51 -7.45 -7.09 2.40
N LEU A 52 -7.23 -8.24 1.74
CA LEU A 52 -6.43 -8.26 0.50
C LEU A 52 -7.04 -7.38 -0.59
N GLU A 53 -8.38 -7.24 -0.62
CA GLU A 53 -9.07 -6.31 -1.51
C GLU A 53 -8.71 -4.86 -1.21
N GLU A 54 -8.69 -4.44 0.06
CA GLU A 54 -8.27 -3.08 0.44
C GLU A 54 -6.79 -2.81 0.07
N VAL A 55 -5.92 -3.82 0.22
CA VAL A 55 -4.52 -3.74 -0.21
C VAL A 55 -4.41 -3.63 -1.74
N ALA A 56 -5.25 -4.35 -2.47
CA ALA A 56 -5.32 -4.26 -3.94
C ALA A 56 -5.87 -2.90 -4.40
N GLU A 57 -6.90 -2.37 -3.76
CA GLU A 57 -7.39 -1.00 -4.03
C GLU A 57 -6.30 0.04 -3.78
N LEU A 58 -5.51 -0.12 -2.72
CA LEU A 58 -4.38 0.76 -2.44
C LEU A 58 -3.29 0.67 -3.50
N LEU A 59 -2.98 -0.54 -4.00
CA LEU A 59 -2.03 -0.71 -5.09
C LEU A 59 -2.48 0.03 -6.35
N GLU A 60 -3.75 -0.08 -6.73
CA GLU A 60 -4.30 0.62 -7.89
C GLU A 60 -4.28 2.14 -7.69
N ALA A 61 -4.53 2.63 -6.46
CA ALA A 61 -4.42 4.04 -6.14
C ALA A 61 -2.97 4.56 -6.24
N VAL A 62 -1.98 3.76 -5.82
CA VAL A 62 -0.55 4.09 -5.97
C VAL A 62 -0.17 4.19 -7.45
N LYS A 63 -0.58 3.21 -8.27
CA LYS A 63 -0.33 3.22 -9.72
C LYS A 63 -0.98 4.40 -10.43
N ALA A 64 -2.16 4.82 -9.99
CA ALA A 64 -2.85 5.97 -10.57
C ALA A 64 -2.20 7.32 -10.19
N ALA A 65 -1.40 7.34 -9.11
CA ALA A 65 -0.75 8.55 -8.59
C ALA A 65 0.72 8.69 -8.99
N GLY A 66 1.33 7.65 -9.59
CA GLY A 66 2.70 7.63 -10.10
C GLY A 66 2.76 7.71 -11.62
#